data_AF-A0A3N5V303-F1
#
_entry.id   AF-A0A3N5V303-F1
#
_cell.length_a   1.000
_cell.length_b   1.000
_cell.length_c   1.000
_cell.angle_alpha   90.00
_cell.angle_beta   90.00
_cell.angle_gamma   90.00
#
_symmetry.space_group_name_H-M   'P 1'
#
loop_
_entity.id
_entity.type
_entity.pdbx_description
1 polymer ?
#
loop_
_entity_poly.entity_id
_entity_poly.type
_entity_poly.pdbx_seq_one_letter_code
_entity_poly.pdbx_strand_id
1 'polypeptide(L)' 'MVQSLLGSEKKPDVYDLAVADGIKEMLVMHGFTRDKILNTMVSNLAETLHIDYYVALIIYNSAKKM' A
#
# COMPACT_ATOMS: atom_id res chain seq x y z
N MET A 1 -7.85 -15.78 33.18
CA MET A 1 -7.13 -16.15 31.95
C MET A 1 -7.98 -15.72 30.77
N VAL A 2 -7.73 -14.55 30.18
CA VAL A 2 -8.41 -14.12 28.95
C VAL A 2 -7.61 -14.65 27.77
N GLN A 3 -8.06 -15.79 27.23
CA GLN A 3 -7.45 -16.43 26.09
C GLN A 3 -7.65 -15.58 24.83
N SER A 4 -6.53 -15.11 24.28
CA SER A 4 -6.21 -15.03 22.86
C SER A 4 -7.35 -14.74 21.88
N LEU A 5 -7.65 -13.45 21.67
CA LEU A 5 -8.37 -12.95 20.49
C LEU A 5 -7.44 -12.25 19.50
N LEU A 6 -6.14 -12.58 19.49
CA LEU A 6 -5.25 -12.28 18.38
C LEU A 6 -5.51 -13.32 17.29
N GLY A 7 -6.70 -13.25 16.68
CA GLY A 7 -6.87 -13.80 15.34
C GLY A 7 -5.80 -13.16 14.47
N SER A 8 -5.00 -13.98 13.80
CA SER A 8 -3.86 -13.55 12.99
C SER A 8 -4.30 -12.41 12.07
N GLU A 9 -4.06 -11.16 12.44
CA GLU A 9 -4.37 -10.01 11.61
C GLU A 9 -3.54 -10.18 10.34
N LYS A 10 -4.20 -10.59 9.25
CA LYS A 10 -3.54 -10.71 7.97
C LYS A 10 -3.09 -9.31 7.61
N LYS A 11 -1.77 -9.08 7.70
CA LYS A 11 -1.18 -7.79 7.35
C LYS A 11 -1.66 -7.41 5.94
N PRO A 12 -2.06 -6.14 5.71
CA PRO A 12 -2.37 -5.64 4.39
C PRO A 12 -1.28 -6.03 3.37
N ASP A 13 -1.69 -6.44 2.18
CA ASP A 13 -0.79 -6.89 1.10
C ASP A 13 0.21 -5.81 0.65
N VAL A 14 -0.10 -4.55 0.90
CA VAL A 14 0.82 -3.42 0.68
C VAL A 14 2.08 -3.47 1.55
N TYR A 15 2.11 -4.25 2.64
CA TYR A 15 3.33 -4.40 3.45
C TYR A 15 4.42 -5.21 2.76
N ASP A 16 4.07 -6.01 1.76
CA ASP A 16 4.99 -6.82 0.97
C ASP A 16 5.62 -6.03 -0.20
N LEU A 17 5.21 -4.76 -0.40
CA LEU A 17 5.79 -3.88 -1.41
C LEU A 17 7.26 -3.55 -1.08
N ALA A 18 8.13 -3.59 -2.08
CA ALA A 18 9.54 -3.19 -1.98
C ALA A 18 9.70 -1.66 -2.01
N VAL A 19 9.05 -0.97 -1.07
CA VAL A 19 9.11 0.49 -0.85
C VAL A 19 9.39 0.78 0.63
N ALA A 20 9.70 2.04 0.95
CA ALA A 20 9.94 2.45 2.34
C ALA A 20 8.71 2.23 3.24
N ASP A 21 8.92 1.92 4.51
CA ASP A 21 7.82 1.58 5.43
C ASP A 21 6.82 2.74 5.62
N GLY A 22 7.29 3.99 5.64
CA GLY A 22 6.40 5.16 5.68
C GLY A 22 5.45 5.25 4.47
N ILE A 23 5.85 4.73 3.30
CA ILE A 23 4.95 4.63 2.14
C ILE A 23 3.90 3.53 2.36
N LYS A 24 4.30 2.39 2.94
CA LYS A 24 3.37 1.29 3.25
C LYS A 24 2.32 1.74 4.25
N GLU A 25 2.74 2.42 5.32
CA GLU A 25 1.85 2.99 6.33
C GLU A 25 0.87 3.98 5.70
N MET A 26 1.37 4.90 4.86
CA MET A 26 0.53 5.85 4.13
C MET A 26 -0.50 5.16 3.23
N LEU A 27 -0.11 4.10 2.52
CA LEU A 27 -1.02 3.30 1.68
C LEU A 27 -2.12 2.63 2.52
N VAL A 28 -1.77 2.06 3.68
CA VAL A 28 -2.72 1.46 4.61
C VAL A 28 -3.70 2.52 5.14
N MET A 29 -3.21 3.69 5.54
CA MET A 29 -4.05 4.78 6.03
C MET A 29 -5.09 5.26 4.99
N HIS A 30 -4.75 5.22 3.70
CA HIS A 30 -5.64 5.59 2.60
C HIS A 30 -6.45 4.40 2.05
N GLY A 31 -6.39 3.23 2.70
CA GLY A 31 -7.12 2.03 2.30
C GLY A 31 -6.72 1.53 0.91
N PHE A 32 -5.44 1.63 0.56
CA PHE A 32 -4.90 1.00 -0.64
C PHE A 32 -4.58 -0.47 -0.38
N THR A 33 -4.93 -1.31 -1.36
CA THR A 33 -4.48 -2.69 -1.51
C THR A 33 -3.62 -2.78 -2.77
N ARG A 34 -2.87 -3.87 -2.94
CA ARG A 34 -2.11 -4.11 -4.19
C ARG A 34 -3.02 -4.02 -5.41
N ASP A 35 -4.18 -4.66 -5.36
CA ASP A 35 -5.16 -4.65 -6.44
C ASP A 35 -5.65 -3.22 -6.76
N LYS A 36 -5.99 -2.44 -5.73
CA LYS A 36 -6.41 -1.05 -5.92
C LYS A 36 -5.30 -0.20 -6.55
N ILE A 37 -4.04 -0.41 -6.17
CA ILE A 37 -2.88 0.27 -6.78
C ILE A 37 -2.79 -0.08 -8.27
N LEU A 38 -2.90 -1.35 -8.64
CA LEU A 38 -2.79 -1.80 -10.03
C LEU A 38 -3.96 -1.35 -10.90
N ASN A 39 -5.14 -1.15 -10.31
CA ASN A 39 -6.34 -0.65 -10.99
C ASN A 39 -6.50 0.89 -10.94
N THR A 40 -5.57 1.61 -10.31
CA THR A 40 -5.58 3.08 -10.24
C THR A 40 -4.58 3.66 -11.23
N MET A 41 -4.95 4.75 -11.93
CA MET A 41 -4.00 5.48 -12.76
C MET A 41 -2.90 6.11 -11.89
N VAL A 42 -1.65 6.05 -12.33
CA VAL A 42 -0.50 6.55 -11.54
C VAL A 42 -0.66 8.03 -11.16
N SER A 43 -1.24 8.87 -12.03
CA SER A 43 -1.57 10.27 -11.71
C SER A 43 -2.56 10.38 -10.55
N ASN A 44 -3.63 9.58 -10.56
CA ASN A 44 -4.64 9.61 -9.50
C ASN A 44 -4.06 9.07 -8.18
N LEU A 45 -3.13 8.10 -8.25
CA LEU A 45 -2.40 7.62 -7.08
C LEU A 45 -1.54 8.74 -6.49
N ALA A 46 -0.84 9.50 -7.33
CA ALA A 46 -0.03 10.65 -6.91
C ALA A 46 -0.88 11.75 -6.26
N GLU A 47 -1.99 12.11 -6.90
CA GLU A 47 -2.94 13.12 -6.40
C GLU A 47 -3.58 12.69 -5.08
N THR A 48 -4.06 11.45 -4.99
CA THR A 48 -4.74 10.93 -3.78
C THR A 48 -3.81 10.88 -2.57
N LEU A 49 -2.54 10.54 -2.80
CA LEU A 49 -1.54 10.42 -1.73
C LEU A 49 -0.77 11.73 -1.49
N HIS A 50 -1.06 12.78 -2.26
CA HIS A 50 -0.31 14.05 -2.24
C HIS A 50 1.21 13.86 -2.36
N ILE A 51 1.63 12.96 -3.25
CA ILE A 51 3.04 12.67 -3.55
C ILE A 51 3.39 13.03 -4.99
N ASP A 52 4.69 13.14 -5.26
CA ASP A 52 5.16 13.31 -6.62
C ASP A 52 4.80 12.11 -7.52
N TYR A 53 4.51 12.38 -8.79
CA TYR A 53 4.18 11.36 -9.79
C TYR A 53 5.24 10.25 -9.87
N TYR A 54 6.51 10.61 -9.75
CA TYR A 54 7.61 9.64 -9.76
C TYR A 54 7.52 8.66 -8.58
N VAL A 55 7.15 9.15 -7.39
CA VAL A 55 6.95 8.28 -6.21
C VAL A 55 5.76 7.36 -6.43
N ALA A 56 4.65 7.87 -6.97
CA ALA A 56 3.50 7.04 -7.34
C ALA A 56 3.87 5.96 -8.36
N LEU A 57 4.74 6.29 -9.33
CA LEU A 57 5.24 5.34 -10.33
C LEU A 57 6.10 4.24 -9.68
N ILE A 58 6.95 4.57 -8.69
CA ILE A 58 7.71 3.58 -7.92
C ILE A 58 6.76 2.62 -7.19
N ILE A 59 5.72 3.14 -6.55
CA ILE A 59 4.71 2.33 -5.83
C ILE A 59 4.01 1.37 -6.80
N TYR A 60 3.52 1.89 -7.93
CA TYR A 60 2.84 1.09 -8.96
C TYR A 60 3.74 -0.03 -9.48
N ASN A 61 5.00 0.29 -9.80
CA ASN A 61 5.96 -0.69 -10.28
C ASN A 61 6.34 -1.73 -9.21
N SER A 62 6.37 -1.35 -7.94
CA SER A 62 6.55 -2.30 -6.84
C SER A 62 5.35 -3.26 -6.76
N ALA A 63 4.12 -2.76 -6.83
CA ALA A 63 2.91 -3.58 -6.80
C ALA A 63 2.84 -4.57 -7.97
N LYS A 64 3.30 -4.15 -9.16
CA LYS A 64 3.33 -4.97 -10.37
C LYS A 64 4.36 -6.11 -10.32
N LYS A 65 5.42 -5.97 -9.52
CA LYS A 65 6.53 -6.93 -9.43
C LYS A 65 6.38 -7.99 -8.33
N MET A 66 5.49 -7.75 -7.36
CA MET A 66 5.03 -8.78 -6.42
C MET A 66 4.32 -9.90 -7.16
#